data_AF-A0A7C7ZI68-F1
#
_entry.id   AF-A0A7C7ZI68-F1
#
_cell.length_a   1.000
_cell.length_b   1.000
_cell.length_c   1.000
_cell.angle_alpha   90.00
_cell.angle_beta   90.00
_cell.angle_gamma   90.00
#
_symmetry.space_group_name_H-M   'P 1'
#
loop_
_entity.id
_entity.type
_entity.pdbx_description
1 polymer ?
#
loop_
_entity_poly.entity_id
_entity_poly.type
_entity_poly.pdbx_seq_one_letter_code
_entity_poly.pdbx_strand_id
1 'polypeptide(L)'
;MPKRLPDLHGDRLNAWQEPTNEPAIDPQQPIVDPHHHLWDRRSAGSYPEATPTHDRYMGDDLIDDIVRSGHNVVETVFVECLAMYDAGLQVILGDMYV
;
A
#
# COMPACT_ATOMS: atom_id res chain seq x y z
N MET A 1 1.27 -28.37 12.20
CA MET A 1 1.93 -27.11 12.60
C MET A 1 0.86 -26.15 13.09
N PRO A 2 1.04 -25.43 14.21
CA PRO A 2 0.05 -24.46 14.65
C PRO A 2 -0.06 -23.35 13.61
N LYS A 3 -1.29 -22.96 13.24
CA LYS A 3 -1.53 -21.82 12.36
C LYS A 3 -1.05 -20.56 13.09
N ARG A 4 -0.18 -19.79 12.45
CA ARG A 4 0.31 -18.50 12.96
C ARG A 4 -0.89 -17.58 13.18
N LEU A 5 -0.97 -16.94 14.34
CA LEU A 5 -2.02 -15.95 14.61
C LEU A 5 -1.90 -14.78 13.62
N PRO A 6 -3.02 -14.22 13.15
CA PRO A 6 -3.01 -13.07 12.24
C PRO A 6 -2.39 -11.85 12.93
N ASP A 7 -1.64 -11.05 12.19
CA ASP A 7 -0.96 -9.86 12.71
C ASP A 7 -1.88 -8.63 12.64
N LEU A 8 -2.82 -8.61 13.58
CA LEU A 8 -3.96 -7.69 13.59
C LEU A 8 -3.57 -6.20 13.67
N HIS A 9 -2.35 -5.89 14.13
CA HIS A 9 -1.88 -4.51 14.33
C HIS A 9 -0.59 -4.19 13.56
N GLY A 10 -0.12 -5.10 12.71
CA GLY A 10 1.10 -4.87 11.93
C GLY A 10 2.39 -4.94 12.73
N ASP A 11 2.30 -5.45 13.95
CA ASP A 11 3.43 -5.63 14.85
C ASP A 11 4.52 -6.47 14.19
N ARG A 12 4.16 -7.45 13.34
CA ARG A 12 5.13 -8.30 12.66
C ARG A 12 5.78 -7.63 11.46
N LEU A 13 5.02 -6.84 10.70
CA LEU A 13 5.56 -6.05 9.60
C LEU A 13 6.51 -4.98 10.16
N ASN A 14 6.08 -4.25 11.18
CA ASN A 14 6.89 -3.23 11.85
C ASN A 14 8.15 -3.84 12.46
N ALA A 15 8.05 -4.96 13.18
CA ALA A 15 9.22 -5.65 13.73
C ALA A 15 10.19 -6.16 12.65
N TRP A 16 9.71 -6.44 11.43
CA TRP A 16 10.56 -6.80 10.30
C TRP A 16 11.24 -5.59 9.65
N GLN A 17 10.57 -4.43 9.60
CA GLN A 17 11.11 -3.19 9.01
C GLN A 17 12.02 -2.38 9.95
N GLU A 18 11.78 -2.41 11.26
CA GLU A 18 12.54 -1.62 12.25
C GLU A 18 14.07 -1.81 12.16
N PRO A 19 14.63 -3.03 11.98
CA PRO A 19 16.07 -3.22 11.89
C PRO A 19 16.72 -2.62 10.63
N THR A 20 15.95 -2.24 9.60
CA THR A 20 16.47 -1.78 8.29
C THR A 20 16.40 -0.27 8.11
N ASN A 21 16.28 0.50 9.19
CA ASN A 21 16.27 1.97 9.10
C ASN A 21 17.70 2.51 8.85
N GLU A 22 18.03 2.73 7.58
CA GLU A 22 19.31 3.25 7.12
C GLU A 22 19.18 4.72 6.69
N PRO A 23 20.19 5.58 6.95
CA PRO A 23 20.18 6.96 6.46
C PRO A 23 20.16 7.01 4.93
N ALA A 24 19.31 7.88 4.38
CA ALA A 24 19.28 8.13 2.94
C ALA A 24 20.64 8.63 2.42
N ILE A 25 21.16 7.95 1.41
CA ILE A 25 22.32 8.40 0.65
C ILE A 25 21.87 9.50 -0.30
N ASP A 26 22.61 10.62 -0.31
CA ASP A 26 22.27 11.81 -1.09
C ASP A 26 20.79 12.24 -0.90
N PRO A 27 20.43 12.73 0.30
CA PRO A 27 19.04 13.04 0.64
C PRO A 27 18.44 14.18 -0.18
N GLN A 28 19.24 14.88 -1.00
CA GLN A 28 18.76 15.95 -1.87
C GLN A 28 18.46 15.46 -3.30
N GLN A 29 18.99 14.30 -3.69
CA GLN A 29 18.75 13.72 -5.01
C GLN A 29 17.24 13.55 -5.24
N PRO A 30 16.64 14.23 -6.23
CA PRO A 30 15.24 14.03 -6.55
C PRO A 30 15.03 12.61 -7.09
N ILE A 31 14.04 11.92 -6.55
CA ILE A 31 13.68 10.54 -6.89
C ILE A 31 12.23 10.50 -7.37
N VAL A 32 11.99 9.77 -8.46
CA VAL A 32 10.66 9.30 -8.84
C VAL A 32 10.54 7.86 -8.38
N ASP A 33 9.61 7.56 -7.50
CA ASP A 33 9.27 6.17 -7.16
C ASP A 33 8.47 5.56 -8.33
N PRO A 34 9.04 4.62 -9.09
CA PRO A 34 8.42 4.17 -10.33
C PRO A 34 7.30 3.15 -10.11
N HIS A 35 7.10 2.65 -8.88
CA HIS A 35 6.15 1.56 -8.65
C HIS A 35 5.74 1.46 -7.20
N HIS A 36 4.52 1.92 -6.89
CA HIS A 36 3.81 1.51 -5.68
C HIS A 36 2.42 1.00 -6.02
N HIS A 37 1.86 0.21 -5.11
CA HIS A 37 0.48 -0.23 -5.14
C HIS A 37 -0.26 0.41 -3.97
N LEU A 38 -1.55 0.67 -4.15
CA LEU A 38 -2.46 1.05 -3.07
C LEU A 38 -3.57 0.00 -3.02
N TRP A 39 -3.99 -0.40 -1.83
CA TRP A 39 -5.02 -1.40 -1.66
C TRP A 39 -5.76 -1.26 -0.33
N ASP A 40 -7.05 -1.60 -0.36
CA ASP A 40 -7.83 -1.95 0.82
C ASP A 40 -8.56 -3.26 0.54
N ARG A 41 -8.10 -4.33 1.20
CA ARG A 41 -8.57 -5.71 1.06
C ARG A 41 -9.36 -6.17 2.27
N ARG A 42 -9.60 -5.29 3.25
CA ARG A 42 -10.32 -5.63 4.49
C ARG A 42 -11.75 -6.08 4.22
N SER A 43 -12.36 -5.61 3.13
CA SER A 43 -13.71 -5.99 2.69
C SER A 43 -13.78 -7.27 1.86
N ALA A 44 -12.66 -7.75 1.29
CA ALA A 44 -12.63 -8.85 0.33
C ALA A 44 -12.74 -10.25 0.96
N GLY A 45 -12.86 -10.32 2.29
CA GLY A 45 -12.61 -11.54 3.05
C GLY A 45 -11.10 -11.81 3.06
N SER A 46 -10.48 -11.64 4.22
CA SER A 46 -9.03 -11.76 4.41
C SER A 46 -8.43 -12.94 3.64
N TYR A 47 -7.45 -12.68 2.77
CA TYR A 47 -6.66 -13.74 2.17
C TYR A 47 -6.06 -14.62 3.28
N PRO A 48 -5.83 -15.93 3.09
CA PRO A 48 -5.29 -16.79 4.14
C PRO A 48 -3.92 -16.33 4.70
N GLU A 49 -3.24 -15.44 3.98
CA GLU A 49 -1.96 -14.81 4.31
C GLU A 49 -2.06 -13.33 4.76
N ALA A 50 -3.29 -12.82 4.89
CA ALA A 50 -3.60 -11.47 5.34
C ALA A 50 -3.14 -11.20 6.78
N THR A 51 -2.40 -10.10 6.96
CA THR A 51 -2.27 -9.43 8.24
C THR A 51 -3.17 -8.19 8.21
N PRO A 52 -3.97 -7.88 9.24
CA PRO A 52 -4.91 -6.75 9.15
C PRO A 52 -4.32 -5.36 8.91
N THR A 53 -3.01 -5.17 9.06
CA THR A 53 -2.30 -3.98 8.56
C THR A 53 -1.74 -4.13 7.16
N HIS A 54 -1.42 -5.33 6.68
CA HIS A 54 -1.10 -5.55 5.27
C HIS A 54 -2.38 -5.67 4.42
N ASP A 55 -3.56 -5.79 5.02
CA ASP A 55 -4.82 -5.74 4.29
C ASP A 55 -5.14 -4.33 3.79
N ARG A 56 -4.43 -3.30 4.24
CA ARG A 56 -4.58 -1.93 3.77
C ARG A 56 -3.23 -1.24 3.61
N TYR A 57 -2.99 -0.66 2.45
CA TYR A 57 -1.91 0.30 2.24
C TYR A 57 -2.43 1.39 1.32
N MET A 58 -2.64 2.58 1.86
CA MET A 58 -3.24 3.71 1.14
C MET A 58 -2.30 4.91 1.17
N GLY A 59 -2.74 6.05 0.64
CA GLY A 59 -1.88 7.23 0.47
C GLY A 59 -1.28 7.76 1.78
N ASP A 60 -1.97 7.63 2.90
CA ASP A 60 -1.44 7.97 4.22
C ASP A 60 -0.26 7.08 4.62
N ASP A 61 -0.36 5.76 4.40
CA ASP A 61 0.73 4.83 4.67
C ASP A 61 1.95 5.13 3.77
N LEU A 62 1.72 5.39 2.49
CA LEU A 62 2.77 5.77 1.53
C LEU A 62 3.48 7.08 1.91
N ILE A 63 2.72 8.10 2.31
CA ILE A 63 3.29 9.39 2.71
C ILE A 63 4.14 9.21 3.97
N ASP A 64 3.66 8.45 4.95
CA ASP A 64 4.41 8.17 6.17
C ASP A 64 5.72 7.44 5.88
N ASP A 65 5.71 6.46 4.96
CA ASP A 65 6.93 5.78 4.52
C ASP A 65 7.90 6.74 3.81
N ILE A 66 7.41 7.57 2.89
CA ILE A 66 8.24 8.57 2.19
C ILE A 66 8.89 9.53 3.18
N VAL A 67 8.10 10.09 4.11
CA VAL A 67 8.59 11.04 5.13
C VAL A 67 9.61 10.39 6.05
N ARG A 68 9.39 9.13 6.45
CA ARG A 68 10.30 8.39 7.34
C ARG A 68 11.57 7.92 6.64
N SER A 69 11.54 7.71 5.32
CA SER A 69 12.68 7.18 4.55
C SER A 69 13.89 8.11 4.49
N GLY A 70 13.69 9.43 4.64
CA GLY A 70 14.74 10.44 4.47
C GLY A 70 15.15 10.70 3.02
N HIS A 71 14.54 10.03 2.03
CA HIS A 71 14.77 10.27 0.61
C HIS A 71 13.92 11.44 0.07
N ASN A 72 14.44 12.19 -0.89
CA ASN A 72 13.71 13.25 -1.60
C ASN A 72 12.88 12.67 -2.76
N VAL A 73 11.82 11.94 -2.41
CA VAL A 73 10.83 11.45 -3.39
C VAL A 73 9.91 12.60 -3.80
N VAL A 74 9.97 12.99 -5.07
CA VAL A 74 9.24 14.16 -5.60
C VAL A 74 7.99 13.78 -6.38
N GLU A 75 7.97 12.58 -6.96
CA GLU A 75 6.84 12.03 -7.70
C GLU A 75 6.79 10.51 -7.51
N THR A 76 5.60 9.94 -7.69
CA THR A 76 5.39 8.49 -7.58
C THR A 76 4.48 8.01 -8.71
N VAL A 77 4.65 6.74 -9.11
CA VAL A 77 3.79 6.08 -10.09
C VAL A 77 2.96 5.00 -9.39
N PHE A 78 1.64 5.21 -9.40
CA PHE A 78 0.69 4.22 -8.94
C PHE A 78 0.49 3.14 -10.01
N VAL A 79 0.57 1.88 -9.60
CA VAL A 79 0.31 0.72 -10.45
C VAL A 79 -0.92 -0.03 -9.90
N GLU A 80 -1.92 -0.26 -10.74
CA GLU A 80 -3.16 -0.97 -10.35
C GLU A 80 -2.85 -2.41 -9.90
N CYS A 81 -3.46 -2.87 -8.80
CA CYS A 81 -3.10 -4.13 -8.13
C CYS A 81 -4.28 -5.09 -7.86
N LEU A 82 -5.35 -4.94 -8.62
CA LEU A 82 -6.58 -5.75 -8.51
C LEU A 82 -7.28 -5.68 -7.14
N ALA A 83 -7.03 -4.62 -6.37
CA ALA A 83 -7.71 -4.36 -5.11
C ALA A 83 -8.90 -3.43 -5.34
N MET A 84 -9.88 -3.50 -4.43
CA MET A 84 -11.00 -2.55 -4.37
C MET A 84 -11.92 -2.51 -5.61
N TYR A 85 -11.88 -3.53 -6.48
CA TYR A 85 -12.90 -3.70 -7.52
C TYR A 85 -14.25 -4.06 -6.91
N ASP A 86 -15.30 -3.35 -7.31
CA ASP A 86 -16.68 -3.67 -6.99
C ASP A 86 -17.39 -4.25 -8.23
N ALA A 87 -17.90 -5.48 -8.11
CA ALA A 87 -18.68 -6.14 -9.16
C ALA A 87 -20.06 -5.46 -9.39
N GLY A 88 -20.49 -4.61 -8.46
CA GLY A 88 -21.77 -3.89 -8.47
C GLY A 88 -21.73 -2.48 -9.07
N LEU A 89 -20.58 -2.00 -9.55
CA LEU A 89 -20.50 -0.73 -10.27
C LEU A 89 -21.31 -0.84 -11.58
N GLN A 90 -22.58 -0.43 -11.53
CA GLN A 90 -23.34 -0.13 -12.73
C GLN A 90 -22.62 1.00 -13.43
N VAL A 91 -21.93 0.68 -14.53
CA VAL A 91 -21.56 1.68 -15.51
C VAL A 91 -22.88 2.29 -15.94
N ILE A 92 -23.16 3.53 -15.52
CA ILE A 92 -24.19 4.32 -16.16
C ILE A 92 -23.64 4.56 -17.56
N LEU A 93 -24.00 3.66 -18.49
CA LEU A 93 -23.91 3.92 -19.90
C LEU A 93 -24.86 5.09 -20.14
N GLY A 94 -24.33 6.30 -19.96
CA GLY A 94 -25.03 7.51 -20.33
C GLY A 94 -25.28 7.43 -21.82
N ASP A 95 -26.55 7.38 -22.19
CA ASP A 95 -27.01 7.49 -23.56
C ASP A 95 -26.33 8.68 -24.23
N MET A 96 -25.62 8.37 -25.31
CA MET A 96 -25.17 9.24 -26.38
C MET A 96 -26.03 10.49 -26.57
N TYR A 97 -25.45 11.69 -26.42
CA TYR A 97 -25.75 12.86 -27.26
C TYR A 97 -24.49 13.74 -27.41
N VAL A 98 -23.95 13.71 -28.63
CA VAL A 98 -22.99 14.58 -29.34
C VAL A 98 -21.70 15.01 -28.63
#